data_AF-E6R4X8-F1
#
_entry.id   AF-E6R4X8-F1
#
_cell.length_a   1.000
_cell.length_b   1.000
_cell.length_c   1.000
_cell.angle_alpha   90.00
_cell.angle_beta   90.00
_cell.angle_gamma   90.00
#
_symmetry.space_group_name_H-M   'P 1'
#
loop_
_entity.id
_entity.type
_entity.pdbx_description
1 polymer ?
#
loop_
_entity_poly.entity_id
_entity_poly.type
_entity_poly.pdbx_seq_one_letter_code
_entity_poly.pdbx_strand_id
1 'polypeptide(L)'
;MASPILPLSGSSYPSSTSGGPRRWDASGGAGFGGSRNMDLGIEMETGLGTGRGGLSTQLKRLTKFRSMDFELAFWQLTYLVVAPRRVYKQTYHHKQTKNQWARDDPAMLILIAGCLGAAGVAWSLVYRLPVLNLITIPLLMIFRDFLLSSLVVATILYFLSNRLLLSPSVPYASTSDNRVEFAYAFDVAVNAFFPMFLTVYVGLLPLAVVVVRNNWVCLWVGNTLFLIAQVQYVYITYLGYAALPFVARSQILLSPLLPIFGGYLLSLLGFNTAKHALELYFRQSWK
;
A
#
# COMPACT_ATOMS: atom_id res chain seq x y z
N MET A 1 6.16 31.87 34.69
CA MET A 1 5.90 33.24 35.17
C MET A 1 7.22 33.98 35.05
N ALA A 2 7.48 34.66 33.94
CA ALA A 2 7.03 36.00 33.58
C ALA A 2 8.24 36.95 33.69
N SER A 3 8.84 37.27 32.55
CA SER A 3 9.75 38.41 32.41
C SER A 3 8.97 39.52 31.70
N PRO A 4 8.66 40.65 32.35
CA PRO A 4 8.11 41.82 31.68
C PRO A 4 9.19 42.87 31.37
N ILE A 5 9.21 43.28 30.10
CA ILE A 5 9.30 44.63 29.52
C ILE A 5 9.99 45.75 30.34
N LEU A 6 10.94 46.44 29.70
CA LEU A 6 11.11 47.89 29.82
C LEU A 6 11.39 48.53 28.43
N PRO A 7 10.70 49.61 28.06
CA PRO A 7 10.97 50.42 26.87
C PRO A 7 11.78 51.69 27.23
N LEU A 8 12.61 52.19 26.31
CA LEU A 8 13.22 53.51 26.43
C LEU A 8 13.20 54.24 25.07
N SER A 9 12.44 55.36 25.05
CA SER A 9 12.69 56.69 24.45
C SER A 9 13.76 56.75 23.33
N GLY A 10 13.57 57.36 22.17
CA GLY A 10 12.79 58.55 21.82
C GLY A 10 13.74 59.67 21.37
N SER A 11 13.70 60.05 20.09
CA SER A 11 14.20 61.29 19.43
C SER A 11 14.48 60.95 17.95
N SER A 12 14.15 61.69 16.90
CA SER A 12 13.53 63.00 16.69
C SER A 12 13.43 63.16 15.16
N TYR A 13 12.31 63.71 14.66
CA TYR A 13 12.10 64.09 13.26
C TYR A 13 13.01 65.25 12.84
N PRO A 14 13.12 65.51 11.52
CA PRO A 14 12.51 66.75 11.05
C PRO A 14 11.59 66.57 9.84
N SER A 15 10.54 67.40 9.87
CA SER A 15 9.49 67.61 8.88
C SER A 15 9.88 68.66 7.85
N SER A 16 9.40 68.51 6.61
CA SER A 16 9.06 69.63 5.75
C SER A 16 7.75 69.38 4.99
N THR A 17 6.74 70.13 5.42
CA THR A 17 5.49 70.58 4.76
C THR A 17 5.74 70.96 3.27
N SER A 18 4.82 70.96 2.31
CA SER A 18 3.41 71.37 2.27
C SER A 18 2.85 71.22 0.84
N GLY A 19 1.53 71.02 0.67
CA GLY A 19 0.80 71.68 -0.44
C GLY A 19 -0.22 70.87 -1.27
N GLY A 20 -1.51 70.93 -0.89
CA GLY A 20 -2.66 71.14 -1.80
C GLY A 20 -3.32 69.94 -2.51
N PRO A 21 -4.67 69.82 -2.49
CA PRO A 21 -5.42 68.77 -3.20
C PRO A 21 -6.11 69.29 -4.49
N ARG A 22 -5.95 68.59 -5.61
CA ARG A 22 -6.70 68.74 -6.89
C ARG A 22 -6.47 67.44 -7.70
N ARG A 23 -7.35 66.89 -8.53
CA ARG A 23 -8.67 67.24 -9.08
C ARG A 23 -9.09 66.01 -9.92
N TRP A 24 -10.38 65.75 -9.99
CA TRP A 24 -11.00 64.80 -10.93
C TRP A 24 -10.89 65.32 -12.36
N ASP A 25 -10.44 64.49 -13.30
CA ASP A 25 -10.65 64.72 -14.72
C ASP A 25 -11.29 63.48 -15.37
N ALA A 26 -12.46 63.75 -15.95
CA ALA A 26 -13.22 62.89 -16.83
C ALA A 26 -13.07 63.43 -18.26
N SER A 27 -12.71 62.54 -19.19
CA SER A 27 -12.88 62.66 -20.64
C SER A 27 -12.46 61.30 -21.22
N GLY A 28 -13.27 60.52 -21.92
CA GLY A 28 -14.25 60.86 -22.94
C GLY A 28 -13.70 60.39 -24.28
N GLY A 29 -14.22 59.29 -24.83
CA GLY A 29 -13.80 58.75 -26.13
C GLY A 29 -14.53 57.46 -26.50
N ALA A 30 -15.61 57.62 -27.27
CA ALA A 30 -16.51 56.57 -27.74
C ALA A 30 -15.91 55.72 -28.88
N GLY A 31 -16.35 54.46 -28.97
CA GLY A 31 -16.14 53.57 -30.11
C GLY A 31 -17.22 52.49 -30.13
N PHE A 32 -18.24 52.70 -30.96
CA PHE A 32 -19.41 51.85 -31.18
C PHE A 32 -19.07 50.71 -32.14
N GLY A 33 -19.57 49.49 -31.88
CA GLY A 33 -19.44 48.36 -32.81
C GLY A 33 -20.03 47.08 -32.23
N GLY A 34 -21.34 46.90 -32.39
CA GLY A 34 -22.03 45.69 -31.95
C GLY A 34 -21.84 44.52 -32.89
N SER A 35 -21.89 43.30 -32.36
CA SER A 35 -22.79 42.27 -32.87
C SER A 35 -22.92 41.13 -31.86
N ARG A 36 -24.13 40.55 -31.86
CA ARG A 36 -24.63 39.51 -30.98
C ARG A 36 -23.90 38.18 -31.18
N ASN A 37 -23.71 37.44 -30.09
CA ASN A 37 -24.14 36.03 -29.99
C ASN A 37 -24.14 35.61 -28.51
N MET A 38 -25.34 35.32 -27.98
CA MET A 38 -25.51 34.50 -26.79
C MET A 38 -25.13 33.07 -27.19
N ASP A 39 -24.00 32.60 -26.71
CA ASP A 39 -23.66 31.19 -26.81
C ASP A 39 -24.15 30.49 -25.54
N LEU A 40 -25.35 29.91 -25.65
CA LEU A 40 -25.93 29.00 -24.66
C LEU A 40 -25.26 27.63 -24.86
N GLY A 41 -23.99 27.55 -24.48
CA GLY A 41 -23.21 26.32 -24.49
C GLY A 41 -23.63 25.41 -23.35
N ILE A 42 -24.61 24.53 -23.61
CA ILE A 42 -24.75 23.29 -22.85
C ILE A 42 -23.58 22.41 -23.28
N GLU A 43 -22.41 22.61 -22.68
CA GLU A 43 -21.33 21.63 -22.73
C GLU A 43 -21.68 20.48 -21.80
N MET A 44 -22.31 19.47 -22.39
CA MET A 44 -22.38 18.14 -21.81
C MET A 44 -20.96 17.56 -21.89
N GLU A 45 -20.11 17.90 -20.92
CA GLU A 45 -18.85 17.19 -20.71
C GLU A 45 -19.18 15.75 -20.30
N THR A 46 -19.17 14.88 -21.31
CA THR A 46 -19.11 13.43 -21.16
C THR A 46 -17.80 13.09 -20.45
N GLY A 47 -17.85 13.09 -19.12
CA GLY A 47 -16.79 12.60 -18.24
C GLY A 47 -16.58 11.09 -18.41
N LEU A 48 -15.99 10.70 -19.55
CA LEU A 48 -15.41 9.39 -19.79
C LEU A 48 -13.91 9.46 -19.46
N GLY A 49 -13.64 9.80 -18.20
CA GLY A 49 -12.33 9.67 -17.55
C GLY A 49 -12.00 8.18 -17.40
N THR A 50 -11.32 7.66 -18.39
CA THR A 50 -10.89 6.28 -18.55
C THR A 50 -9.97 5.86 -17.39
N GLY A 51 -10.44 4.92 -16.57
CA GLY A 51 -9.67 4.21 -15.54
C GLY A 51 -8.60 3.25 -16.10
N ARG A 52 -7.81 3.68 -17.08
CA ARG A 52 -6.76 2.87 -17.76
C ARG A 52 -5.32 3.22 -17.37
N GLY A 53 -5.09 4.19 -16.49
CA GLY A 53 -3.75 4.71 -16.15
C GLY A 53 -2.96 3.91 -15.09
N GLY A 54 -3.60 3.05 -14.29
CA GLY A 54 -2.93 2.39 -13.16
C GLY A 54 -1.94 1.29 -13.57
N LEU A 55 -2.34 0.41 -14.49
CA LEU A 55 -1.53 -0.76 -14.89
C LEU A 55 -0.37 -0.40 -15.82
N SER A 56 -0.58 0.56 -16.74
CA SER A 56 0.45 1.01 -17.68
C SER A 56 1.59 1.76 -16.99
N THR A 57 1.30 2.44 -15.87
CA THR A 57 2.31 3.14 -15.06
C THR A 57 3.17 2.15 -14.28
N GLN A 58 2.59 1.09 -13.70
CA GLN A 58 3.38 0.05 -13.01
C GLN A 58 4.29 -0.74 -13.95
N LEU A 59 3.81 -1.06 -15.16
CA LEU A 59 4.64 -1.72 -16.18
C LEU A 59 5.75 -0.81 -16.72
N LYS A 60 5.49 0.49 -16.90
CA LYS A 60 6.53 1.48 -17.26
C LYS A 60 7.57 1.68 -16.14
N ARG A 61 7.20 1.46 -14.88
CA ARG A 61 8.14 1.54 -13.74
C ARG A 61 9.10 0.35 -13.71
N LEU A 62 8.64 -0.86 -14.05
CA LEU A 62 9.48 -2.08 -14.10
C LEU A 62 10.64 -1.99 -15.11
N THR A 63 10.58 -1.11 -16.11
CA THR A 63 11.61 -1.01 -17.16
C THR A 63 12.72 -0.01 -16.86
N LYS A 64 12.63 0.77 -15.76
CA LYS A 64 13.68 1.72 -15.36
C LYS A 64 14.72 1.04 -14.45
N PHE A 65 15.48 0.11 -15.01
CA PHE A 65 16.44 -0.72 -14.27
C PHE A 65 17.68 0.02 -13.73
N ARG A 66 17.98 1.23 -14.21
CA ARG A 66 19.33 1.82 -14.11
C ARG A 66 19.64 2.61 -12.83
N SER A 67 18.66 2.81 -11.93
CA SER A 67 18.89 3.49 -10.64
C SER A 67 17.98 2.94 -9.54
N MET A 68 17.95 1.61 -9.39
CA MET A 68 17.15 0.96 -8.35
C MET A 68 17.91 0.91 -7.01
N ASP A 69 17.33 1.50 -5.97
CA ASP A 69 17.87 1.50 -4.61
C ASP A 69 17.60 0.17 -3.90
N PHE A 70 18.32 -0.89 -4.29
CA PHE A 70 18.17 -2.23 -3.70
C PHE A 70 18.47 -2.28 -2.20
N GLU A 71 19.42 -1.48 -1.72
CA GLU A 71 19.77 -1.41 -0.30
C GLU A 71 18.58 -0.89 0.53
N LEU A 72 17.94 0.18 0.08
CA LEU A 72 16.77 0.74 0.74
C LEU A 72 15.60 -0.25 0.71
N ALA A 73 15.37 -0.92 -0.42
CA ALA A 73 14.35 -1.95 -0.54
C ALA A 73 14.60 -3.14 0.40
N PHE A 74 15.85 -3.59 0.52
CA PHE A 74 16.25 -4.65 1.44
C PHE A 74 15.95 -4.26 2.89
N TRP A 75 16.40 -3.09 3.32
CA TRP A 75 16.11 -2.59 4.68
C TRP A 75 14.62 -2.46 4.95
N GLN A 76 13.83 -1.99 3.99
CA GLN A 76 12.38 -1.91 4.14
C GLN A 76 11.74 -3.29 4.36
N LEU A 77 12.18 -4.31 3.62
CA LEU A 77 11.71 -5.68 3.81
C LEU A 77 12.12 -6.24 5.17
N THR A 78 13.35 -6.01 5.61
CA THR A 78 13.81 -6.40 6.96
C THR A 78 12.98 -5.73 8.05
N TYR A 79 12.75 -4.41 7.95
CA TYR A 79 11.95 -3.69 8.92
C TYR A 79 10.49 -4.13 8.93
N LEU A 80 9.96 -4.63 7.83
CA LEU A 80 8.59 -5.13 7.78
C LEU A 80 8.39 -6.35 8.68
N VAL A 81 9.44 -7.17 8.85
CA VAL A 81 9.44 -8.34 9.72
C VAL A 81 9.73 -7.94 11.18
N VAL A 82 10.73 -7.09 11.39
CA VAL A 82 11.22 -6.76 12.75
C VAL A 82 10.39 -5.67 13.42
N ALA A 83 10.02 -4.63 12.68
CA ALA A 83 9.37 -3.42 13.21
C ALA A 83 8.54 -2.71 12.12
N PRO A 84 7.40 -3.29 11.68
CA PRO A 84 6.64 -2.81 10.51
C PRO A 84 6.16 -1.37 10.64
N ARG A 85 5.94 -0.89 11.87
CA ARG A 85 5.59 0.52 12.14
C ARG A 85 6.64 1.51 11.63
N ARG A 86 7.92 1.12 11.55
CA ARG A 86 9.00 1.99 11.05
C ARG A 86 8.86 2.26 9.55
N VAL A 87 8.47 1.24 8.77
CA VAL A 87 8.29 1.36 7.31
C VAL A 87 7.21 2.38 6.99
N TYR A 88 6.08 2.33 7.71
CA TYR A 88 4.97 3.24 7.45
C TYR A 88 5.20 4.68 7.93
N LYS A 89 6.08 4.89 8.92
CA LYS A 89 6.57 6.24 9.24
C LYS A 89 7.37 6.84 8.07
N GLN A 90 8.17 6.03 7.38
CA GLN A 90 8.91 6.49 6.19
C GLN A 90 7.97 6.84 5.04
N THR A 91 6.87 6.12 4.85
CA THR A 91 5.83 6.45 3.86
C THR A 91 5.26 7.86 4.09
N TYR A 92 5.03 8.24 5.36
CA TYR A 92 4.56 9.58 5.69
C TYR A 92 5.58 10.67 5.30
N HIS A 93 6.88 10.43 5.55
CA HIS A 93 7.94 11.34 5.11
C HIS A 93 8.11 11.39 3.57
N HIS A 94 7.86 10.26 2.88
CA HIS A 94 7.86 10.21 1.43
C HIS A 94 6.77 11.11 0.84
N LYS A 95 5.58 11.12 1.44
CA LYS A 95 4.50 12.02 1.03
C LYS A 95 4.89 13.49 1.17
N GLN A 96 5.61 13.88 2.23
CA GLN A 96 6.04 15.27 2.42
C GLN A 96 7.06 15.74 1.37
N THR A 97 7.89 14.83 0.86
CA THR A 97 8.98 15.16 -0.06
C THR A 97 8.62 14.99 -1.54
N LYS A 98 7.77 14.02 -1.88
CA LYS A 98 7.37 13.72 -3.27
C LYS A 98 5.88 13.92 -3.57
N ASN A 99 5.09 14.34 -2.59
CA ASN A 99 3.64 14.54 -2.69
C ASN A 99 2.84 13.37 -3.28
N GLN A 100 3.31 12.13 -3.10
CA GLN A 100 2.61 10.90 -3.51
C GLN A 100 2.70 9.85 -2.40
N TRP A 101 1.70 8.96 -2.34
CA TRP A 101 1.69 7.87 -1.35
C TRP A 101 2.33 6.60 -1.89
N ALA A 102 2.14 6.30 -3.16
CA ALA A 102 2.73 5.13 -3.80
C ALA A 102 4.26 5.23 -3.91
N ARG A 103 4.94 4.10 -3.81
CA ARG A 103 6.37 3.98 -4.06
C ARG A 103 6.63 3.98 -5.59
N ASP A 104 7.79 4.50 -5.98
CA ASP A 104 8.23 4.56 -7.39
C ASP A 104 9.18 3.44 -7.81
N ASP A 105 9.74 2.68 -6.85
CA ASP A 105 10.88 1.80 -7.09
C ASP A 105 10.47 0.33 -7.22
N PRO A 106 10.72 -0.33 -8.38
CA PRO A 106 10.38 -1.74 -8.59
C PRO A 106 11.32 -2.72 -7.84
N ALA A 107 12.38 -2.21 -7.20
CA ALA A 107 13.41 -2.99 -6.52
C ALA A 107 12.83 -3.99 -5.49
N MET A 108 11.81 -3.57 -4.74
CA MET A 108 11.16 -4.41 -3.73
C MET A 108 10.45 -5.63 -4.37
N LEU A 109 9.77 -5.44 -5.49
CA LEU A 109 9.09 -6.52 -6.20
C LEU A 109 10.09 -7.55 -6.74
N ILE A 110 11.22 -7.08 -7.28
CA ILE A 110 12.29 -7.93 -7.79
C ILE A 110 12.93 -8.74 -6.65
N LEU A 111 13.18 -8.10 -5.50
CA LEU A 111 13.79 -8.76 -4.35
C LEU A 111 12.86 -9.85 -3.79
N ILE A 112 11.57 -9.54 -3.59
CA ILE A 112 10.56 -10.54 -3.18
C ILE A 112 10.47 -11.68 -4.20
N ALA A 113 10.41 -11.38 -5.50
CA ALA A 113 10.36 -12.39 -6.55
C ALA A 113 11.61 -13.28 -6.55
N GLY A 114 12.80 -12.71 -6.33
CA GLY A 114 14.05 -13.45 -6.16
C GLY A 114 14.02 -14.39 -4.94
N CYS A 115 13.54 -13.91 -3.79
CA CYS A 115 13.36 -14.74 -2.59
C CYS A 115 12.36 -15.88 -2.83
N LEU A 116 11.25 -15.62 -3.52
CA LEU A 116 10.28 -16.66 -3.87
C LEU A 116 10.85 -17.68 -4.86
N GLY A 117 11.62 -17.21 -5.83
CA GLY A 117 12.32 -18.07 -6.78
C GLY A 117 13.26 -19.04 -6.05
N ALA A 118 14.09 -18.51 -5.14
CA ALA A 118 14.98 -19.30 -4.30
C ALA A 118 14.21 -20.28 -3.39
N ALA A 119 13.11 -19.84 -2.77
CA ALA A 119 12.27 -20.70 -1.95
C ALA A 119 11.63 -21.82 -2.78
N GLY A 120 11.09 -21.53 -3.96
CA GLY A 120 10.49 -22.52 -4.86
C GLY A 120 11.51 -23.57 -5.33
N VAL A 121 12.74 -23.15 -5.63
CA VAL A 121 13.84 -24.06 -5.94
C VAL A 121 14.16 -24.93 -4.72
N ALA A 122 14.25 -24.33 -3.52
CA ALA A 122 14.51 -25.06 -2.28
C ALA A 122 13.42 -26.11 -1.98
N TRP A 123 12.14 -25.78 -2.16
CA TRP A 123 11.03 -26.72 -2.05
C TRP A 123 11.19 -27.92 -3.00
N SER A 124 11.52 -27.65 -4.25
CA SER A 124 11.72 -28.70 -5.26
C SER A 124 12.92 -29.59 -4.95
N LEU A 125 14.02 -29.03 -4.43
CA LEU A 125 15.22 -29.79 -4.09
C LEU A 125 15.06 -30.61 -2.80
N VAL A 126 14.54 -30.02 -1.73
CA VAL A 126 14.38 -30.68 -0.41
C VAL A 126 13.45 -31.88 -0.50
N TYR A 127 12.33 -31.74 -1.23
CA TYR A 127 11.34 -32.79 -1.38
C TYR A 127 11.54 -33.65 -2.64
N ARG A 128 12.68 -33.51 -3.33
CA ARG A 128 13.06 -34.28 -4.52
C ARG A 128 11.92 -34.39 -5.56
N LEU A 129 11.31 -33.25 -5.86
CA LEU A 129 10.28 -33.14 -6.88
C LEU A 129 10.85 -33.38 -8.29
N PRO A 130 10.04 -33.77 -9.28
CA PRO A 130 10.52 -33.96 -10.65
C PRO A 130 11.20 -32.70 -11.20
N VAL A 131 12.16 -32.88 -12.12
CA VAL A 131 13.00 -31.78 -12.64
C VAL A 131 12.18 -30.63 -13.22
N LEU A 132 11.02 -30.90 -13.82
CA LEU A 132 10.10 -29.85 -14.31
C LEU A 132 9.63 -28.91 -13.20
N ASN A 133 9.39 -29.43 -12.00
CA ASN A 133 8.96 -28.63 -10.84
C ASN A 133 10.06 -27.68 -10.35
N LEU A 134 11.32 -27.91 -10.71
CA LEU A 134 12.42 -26.99 -10.40
C LEU A 134 12.24 -25.61 -11.05
N ILE A 135 11.50 -25.55 -12.18
CA ILE A 135 11.20 -24.31 -12.89
C ILE A 135 9.73 -23.93 -12.69
N THR A 136 8.80 -24.90 -12.77
CA THR A 136 7.37 -24.62 -12.68
C THR A 136 6.96 -24.11 -11.30
N ILE A 137 7.50 -24.64 -10.21
CA ILE A 137 7.13 -24.22 -8.85
C ILE A 137 7.56 -22.79 -8.55
N PRO A 138 8.82 -22.37 -8.80
CA PRO A 138 9.22 -20.97 -8.70
C PRO A 138 8.34 -20.01 -9.50
N LEU A 139 8.04 -20.34 -10.77
CA LEU A 139 7.20 -19.50 -11.62
C LEU A 139 5.77 -19.39 -11.07
N LEU A 140 5.19 -20.49 -10.59
CA LEU A 140 3.87 -20.47 -9.94
C LEU A 140 3.89 -19.61 -8.68
N MET A 141 4.91 -19.72 -7.82
CA MET A 141 5.01 -18.88 -6.62
C MET A 141 5.07 -17.39 -7.00
N ILE A 142 5.89 -17.01 -7.98
CA ILE A 142 6.05 -15.60 -8.36
C ILE A 142 4.77 -15.04 -9.01
N PHE A 143 4.21 -15.73 -10.01
CA PHE A 143 3.10 -15.18 -10.78
C PHE A 143 1.74 -15.38 -10.12
N ARG A 144 1.46 -16.60 -9.63
CA ARG A 144 0.16 -16.94 -9.04
C ARG A 144 0.10 -16.50 -7.58
N ASP A 145 1.09 -16.87 -6.78
CA ASP A 145 0.98 -16.66 -5.33
C ASP A 145 1.35 -15.25 -4.91
N PHE A 146 2.32 -14.61 -5.59
CA PHE A 146 2.73 -13.26 -5.26
C PHE A 146 2.00 -12.20 -6.10
N LEU A 147 2.20 -12.17 -7.42
CA LEU A 147 1.69 -11.08 -8.26
C LEU A 147 0.16 -11.09 -8.38
N LEU A 148 -0.42 -12.23 -8.74
CA LEU A 148 -1.88 -12.34 -8.91
C LEU A 148 -2.61 -12.13 -7.58
N SER A 149 -2.16 -12.76 -6.49
CA SER A 149 -2.81 -12.58 -5.18
C SER A 149 -2.71 -11.14 -4.69
N SER A 150 -1.54 -10.49 -4.83
CA SER A 150 -1.34 -9.09 -4.42
C SER A 150 -2.20 -8.15 -5.24
N LEU A 151 -2.37 -8.41 -6.55
CA LEU A 151 -3.25 -7.62 -7.41
C LEU A 151 -4.73 -7.76 -7.01
N VAL A 152 -5.18 -8.98 -6.73
CA VAL A 152 -6.55 -9.25 -6.28
C VAL A 152 -6.82 -8.55 -4.95
N VAL A 153 -5.94 -8.71 -3.96
CA VAL A 153 -6.08 -8.08 -2.64
C VAL A 153 -6.02 -6.56 -2.75
N ALA A 154 -5.08 -6.01 -3.54
CA ALA A 154 -4.99 -4.57 -3.78
C ALA A 154 -6.28 -4.00 -4.39
N THR A 155 -6.90 -4.74 -5.31
CA THR A 155 -8.18 -4.36 -5.93
C THR A 155 -9.28 -4.31 -4.88
N ILE A 156 -9.41 -5.36 -4.06
CA ILE A 156 -10.40 -5.40 -2.97
C ILE A 156 -10.17 -4.26 -1.99
N LEU A 157 -8.94 -4.06 -1.52
CA LEU A 157 -8.60 -3.03 -0.55
C LEU A 157 -8.80 -1.62 -1.11
N TYR A 158 -8.48 -1.37 -2.37
CA TYR A 158 -8.72 -0.09 -3.05
C TYR A 158 -10.21 0.26 -3.09
N PHE A 159 -11.06 -0.70 -3.45
CA PHE A 159 -12.51 -0.49 -3.45
C PHE A 159 -13.05 -0.31 -2.03
N LEU A 160 -12.60 -1.15 -1.09
CA LEU A 160 -13.02 -1.09 0.30
C LEU A 160 -12.64 0.24 0.96
N SER A 161 -11.40 0.69 0.75
CA SER A 161 -10.88 1.91 1.37
C SER A 161 -11.60 3.14 0.87
N ASN A 162 -11.77 3.26 -0.45
CA ASN A 162 -12.39 4.43 -1.06
C ASN A 162 -13.91 4.47 -0.86
N ARG A 163 -14.55 3.35 -0.51
CA ARG A 163 -15.99 3.28 -0.24
C ARG A 163 -16.34 3.40 1.24
N LEU A 164 -15.53 2.82 2.14
CA LEU A 164 -15.90 2.66 3.56
C LEU A 164 -14.98 3.38 4.55
N LEU A 165 -13.73 3.67 4.20
CA LEU A 165 -12.71 4.06 5.19
C LEU A 165 -12.36 5.55 5.18
N LEU A 166 -12.81 6.29 4.16
CA LEU A 166 -12.54 7.72 4.01
C LEU A 166 -13.28 8.57 5.06
N SER A 167 -12.63 9.63 5.52
CA SER A 167 -13.24 10.66 6.36
C SER A 167 -14.25 11.49 5.53
N PRO A 168 -15.34 11.99 6.14
CA PRO A 168 -16.22 12.96 5.48
C PRO A 168 -15.40 14.15 4.97
N SER A 169 -15.61 14.53 3.71
CA SER A 169 -14.87 15.63 3.07
C SER A 169 -15.10 16.94 3.82
N VAL A 170 -14.02 17.60 4.24
CA VAL A 170 -14.05 18.97 4.74
C VAL A 170 -14.42 19.90 3.56
N PRO A 171 -15.26 20.93 3.73
CA PRO A 171 -15.80 21.75 2.62
C PRO A 171 -14.79 22.42 1.67
N TYR A 172 -13.50 22.42 2.00
CA TYR A 172 -12.43 23.08 1.24
C TYR A 172 -11.33 22.13 0.73
N ALA A 173 -11.43 20.82 0.98
CA ALA A 173 -10.47 19.85 0.45
C ALA A 173 -10.90 19.40 -0.96
N SER A 174 -9.98 19.41 -1.92
CA SER A 174 -10.25 18.87 -3.24
C SER A 174 -10.59 17.37 -3.12
N THR A 175 -11.66 16.91 -3.76
CA THR A 175 -12.12 15.49 -3.71
C THR A 175 -11.06 14.49 -4.19
N SER A 176 -10.03 14.97 -4.90
CA SER A 176 -8.86 14.20 -5.34
C SER A 176 -7.81 13.96 -4.26
N ASP A 177 -7.66 14.85 -3.27
CA ASP A 177 -6.61 14.71 -2.24
C ASP A 177 -6.92 13.65 -1.18
N ASN A 178 -8.19 13.26 -1.05
CA ASN A 178 -8.69 12.32 -0.05
C ASN A 178 -8.97 10.93 -0.62
N ARG A 179 -8.29 10.50 -1.69
CA ARG A 179 -8.45 9.16 -2.27
C ARG A 179 -7.21 8.30 -2.07
N VAL A 180 -7.43 7.02 -1.80
CA VAL A 180 -6.35 6.04 -1.79
C VAL A 180 -5.95 5.75 -3.24
N GLU A 181 -4.68 5.95 -3.56
CA GLU A 181 -4.08 5.58 -4.84
C GLU A 181 -4.05 4.05 -5.01
N PHE A 182 -4.40 3.52 -6.19
CA PHE A 182 -4.32 2.06 -6.43
C PHE A 182 -2.90 1.53 -6.29
N ALA A 183 -1.89 2.28 -6.74
CA ALA A 183 -0.50 1.90 -6.60
C ALA A 183 -0.09 1.76 -5.11
N TYR A 184 -0.62 2.61 -4.23
CA TYR A 184 -0.43 2.47 -2.79
C TYR A 184 -1.10 1.22 -2.21
N ALA A 185 -2.34 0.92 -2.63
CA ALA A 185 -3.03 -0.29 -2.22
C ALA A 185 -2.26 -1.56 -2.62
N PHE A 186 -1.66 -1.55 -3.82
CA PHE A 186 -0.78 -2.60 -4.28
C PHE A 186 0.50 -2.72 -3.45
N ASP A 187 1.16 -1.60 -3.13
CA ASP A 187 2.35 -1.59 -2.26
C ASP A 187 2.03 -2.17 -0.88
N VAL A 188 0.87 -1.84 -0.30
CA VAL A 188 0.44 -2.39 1.00
C VAL A 188 0.21 -3.91 0.90
N ALA A 189 -0.42 -4.40 -0.17
CA ALA A 189 -0.62 -5.84 -0.38
C ALA A 189 0.70 -6.60 -0.54
N VAL A 190 1.65 -6.03 -1.29
CA VAL A 190 3.02 -6.56 -1.46
C VAL A 190 3.78 -6.59 -0.14
N ASN A 191 3.67 -5.51 0.64
CA ASN A 191 4.26 -5.43 1.97
C ASN A 191 3.68 -6.51 2.90
N ALA A 192 2.36 -6.65 2.96
CA ALA A 192 1.72 -7.67 3.79
C ALA A 192 2.09 -9.11 3.36
N PHE A 193 2.31 -9.32 2.06
CA PHE A 193 2.71 -10.62 1.53
C PHE A 193 4.07 -11.09 2.03
N PHE A 194 5.06 -10.20 2.17
CA PHE A 194 6.43 -10.64 2.44
C PHE A 194 6.62 -11.36 3.80
N PRO A 195 6.13 -10.85 4.94
CA PRO A 195 6.23 -11.59 6.21
C PRO A 195 5.37 -12.86 6.22
N MET A 196 4.20 -12.84 5.58
CA MET A 196 3.38 -14.03 5.36
C MET A 196 4.15 -15.09 4.57
N PHE A 197 4.87 -14.68 3.51
CA PHE A 197 5.75 -15.53 2.71
C PHE A 197 6.83 -16.18 3.57
N LEU A 198 7.52 -15.42 4.43
CA LEU A 198 8.54 -15.97 5.31
C LEU A 198 7.96 -17.03 6.25
N THR A 199 6.78 -16.78 6.83
CA THR A 199 6.14 -17.73 7.74
C THR A 199 5.69 -19.01 7.00
N VAL A 200 5.00 -18.88 5.86
CA VAL A 200 4.42 -20.03 5.15
C VAL A 200 5.44 -20.73 4.27
N TYR A 201 6.20 -20.03 3.44
CA TYR A 201 7.05 -20.69 2.44
C TYR A 201 8.43 -21.04 3.00
N VAL A 202 9.01 -20.18 3.83
CA VAL A 202 10.32 -20.45 4.44
C VAL A 202 10.16 -21.23 5.75
N GLY A 203 9.21 -20.83 6.61
CA GLY A 203 8.95 -21.48 7.88
C GLY A 203 8.39 -22.90 7.73
N LEU A 204 7.46 -23.14 6.80
CA LEU A 204 6.90 -24.48 6.59
C LEU A 204 7.90 -25.44 5.93
N LEU A 205 8.90 -24.94 5.19
CA LEU A 205 9.83 -25.80 4.44
C LEU A 205 10.55 -26.84 5.30
N PRO A 206 11.17 -26.51 6.45
CA PRO A 206 11.71 -27.53 7.35
C PRO A 206 10.62 -28.24 8.16
N LEU A 207 9.48 -27.57 8.42
CA LEU A 207 8.40 -28.10 9.26
C LEU A 207 7.47 -29.07 8.53
N ALA A 208 7.48 -29.14 7.20
CA ALA A 208 6.48 -29.89 6.44
C ALA A 208 6.53 -31.40 6.75
N VAL A 209 7.71 -31.97 7.03
CA VAL A 209 7.85 -33.39 7.45
C VAL A 209 7.17 -33.65 8.81
N VAL A 210 7.16 -32.64 9.69
CA VAL A 210 6.50 -32.72 11.00
C VAL A 210 5.00 -32.54 10.84
N VAL A 211 4.59 -31.49 10.12
CA VAL A 211 3.20 -31.04 10.03
C VAL A 211 2.30 -32.01 9.25
N VAL A 212 2.85 -32.83 8.36
CA VAL A 212 2.10 -33.84 7.58
C VAL A 212 1.63 -35.04 8.43
N ARG A 213 2.29 -35.30 9.57
CA ARG A 213 1.98 -36.46 10.42
C ARG A 213 0.59 -36.34 11.05
N ASN A 214 -0.07 -37.48 11.23
CA ASN A 214 -1.43 -37.59 11.78
C ASN A 214 -1.44 -37.53 13.32
N ASN A 215 -0.83 -36.50 13.90
CA ASN A 215 -0.82 -36.26 15.34
C ASN A 215 -1.52 -34.94 15.65
N TRP A 216 -2.21 -34.85 16.79
CA TRP A 216 -2.86 -33.61 17.20
C TRP A 216 -1.86 -32.44 17.34
N VAL A 217 -0.65 -32.70 17.84
CA VAL A 217 0.41 -31.69 17.94
C VAL A 217 0.83 -31.16 16.56
N CYS A 218 0.97 -32.04 15.57
CA CYS A 218 1.34 -31.65 14.21
C CYS A 218 0.25 -30.80 13.54
N LEU A 219 -1.02 -31.17 13.77
CA LEU A 219 -2.18 -30.39 13.38
C LEU A 219 -2.15 -29.00 14.03
N TRP A 220 -1.95 -28.93 15.35
CA TRP A 220 -1.88 -27.67 16.08
C TRP A 220 -0.74 -26.78 15.59
N VAL A 221 0.47 -27.33 15.41
CA VAL A 221 1.63 -26.58 14.88
C VAL A 221 1.36 -26.05 13.47
N GLY A 222 0.85 -26.90 12.57
CA GLY A 222 0.53 -26.50 11.20
C GLY A 222 -0.54 -25.41 11.13
N ASN A 223 -1.65 -25.59 11.85
CA ASN A 223 -2.74 -24.61 11.87
C ASN A 223 -2.31 -23.30 12.53
N THR A 224 -1.45 -23.36 13.57
CA THR A 224 -0.95 -22.16 14.25
C THR A 224 0.00 -21.38 13.34
N LEU A 225 0.82 -22.06 12.54
CA LEU A 225 1.68 -21.42 11.54
C LEU A 225 0.85 -20.65 10.49
N PHE A 226 -0.23 -21.26 9.98
CA PHE A 226 -1.16 -20.58 9.05
C PHE A 226 -1.92 -19.43 9.74
N LEU A 227 -2.31 -19.58 11.00
CA LEU A 227 -2.92 -18.49 11.77
C LEU A 227 -1.96 -17.29 11.87
N ILE A 228 -0.71 -17.51 12.28
CA ILE A 228 0.31 -16.46 12.40
C ILE A 228 0.51 -15.74 11.07
N ALA A 229 0.62 -16.49 9.98
CA ALA A 229 0.78 -15.95 8.63
C ALA A 229 -0.37 -15.02 8.23
N GLN A 230 -1.62 -15.44 8.48
CA GLN A 230 -2.81 -14.65 8.17
C GLN A 230 -2.93 -13.42 9.08
N VAL A 231 -2.62 -13.55 10.37
CA VAL A 231 -2.60 -12.43 11.33
C VAL A 231 -1.57 -11.39 10.91
N GLN A 232 -0.36 -11.80 10.52
CA GLN A 232 0.68 -10.92 10.02
C GLN A 232 0.21 -10.14 8.78
N TYR A 233 -0.41 -10.83 7.83
CA TYR A 233 -0.92 -10.20 6.60
C TYR A 233 -1.96 -9.11 6.91
N VAL A 234 -2.94 -9.42 7.77
CA VAL A 234 -3.98 -8.46 8.16
C VAL A 234 -3.40 -7.30 8.97
N TYR A 235 -2.49 -7.56 9.90
CA TYR A 235 -1.88 -6.52 10.74
C TYR A 235 -1.04 -5.52 9.92
N ILE A 236 -0.22 -6.02 8.98
CA ILE A 236 0.59 -5.14 8.11
C ILE A 236 -0.32 -4.32 7.19
N THR A 237 -1.38 -4.94 6.66
CA THR A 237 -2.40 -4.23 5.87
C THR A 237 -3.00 -3.10 6.68
N TYR A 238 -3.44 -3.36 7.91
CA TYR A 238 -3.96 -2.34 8.83
C TYR A 238 -2.95 -1.20 9.05
N LEU A 239 -1.69 -1.52 9.34
CA LEU A 239 -0.66 -0.51 9.57
C LEU A 239 -0.43 0.40 8.35
N GLY A 240 -0.54 -0.14 7.13
CA GLY A 240 -0.46 0.66 5.91
C GLY A 240 -1.57 1.70 5.85
N TYR A 241 -2.82 1.27 5.93
CA TYR A 241 -3.94 2.21 5.84
C TYR A 241 -4.05 3.15 7.04
N ALA A 242 -3.59 2.74 8.23
CA ALA A 242 -3.53 3.60 9.40
C ALA A 242 -2.50 4.75 9.28
N ALA A 243 -1.55 4.65 8.33
CA ALA A 243 -0.59 5.73 8.06
C ALA A 243 -1.19 6.89 7.24
N LEU A 244 -2.36 6.68 6.62
CA LEU A 244 -3.03 7.68 5.80
C LEU A 244 -3.90 8.59 6.69
N PRO A 245 -3.68 9.93 6.68
CA PRO A 245 -4.37 10.85 7.59
C PRO A 245 -5.86 11.00 7.30
N PHE A 246 -6.29 10.71 6.07
CA PHE A 246 -7.70 10.82 5.64
C PHE A 246 -8.51 9.53 5.89
N VAL A 247 -7.86 8.45 6.36
CA VAL A 247 -8.53 7.19 6.69
C VAL A 247 -9.00 7.23 8.15
N ALA A 248 -10.29 7.49 8.36
CA ALA A 248 -10.86 7.64 9.71
C ALA A 248 -11.07 6.30 10.44
N ARG A 249 -11.43 5.24 9.71
CA ARG A 249 -11.91 3.97 10.29
C ARG A 249 -11.02 2.77 9.94
N SER A 250 -9.71 2.94 10.01
CA SER A 250 -8.74 1.88 9.69
C SER A 250 -8.95 0.59 10.50
N GLN A 251 -9.54 0.67 11.69
CA GLN A 251 -9.82 -0.48 12.56
C GLN A 251 -10.71 -1.54 11.89
N ILE A 252 -11.55 -1.17 10.92
CA ILE A 252 -12.39 -2.12 10.19
C ILE A 252 -11.54 -3.15 9.43
N LEU A 253 -10.32 -2.79 9.02
CA LEU A 253 -9.40 -3.71 8.35
C LEU A 253 -8.90 -4.84 9.27
N LEU A 254 -9.06 -4.72 10.59
CA LEU A 254 -8.77 -5.80 11.55
C LEU A 254 -9.93 -6.80 11.66
N SER A 255 -11.13 -6.48 11.16
CA SER A 255 -12.31 -7.35 11.25
C SER A 255 -12.11 -8.77 10.71
N PRO A 256 -11.30 -9.04 9.65
CA PRO A 256 -11.06 -10.40 9.18
C PRO A 256 -10.36 -11.30 10.22
N LEU A 257 -9.71 -10.74 11.25
CA LEU A 257 -9.06 -11.53 12.30
C LEU A 257 -10.06 -12.41 13.07
N LEU A 258 -11.30 -11.95 13.27
CA LEU A 258 -12.32 -12.71 13.98
C LEU A 258 -12.70 -14.01 13.25
N PRO A 259 -13.14 -13.99 11.97
CA PRO A 259 -13.43 -15.22 11.25
C PRO A 259 -12.17 -16.07 11.01
N ILE A 260 -10.98 -15.48 10.85
CA ILE A 260 -9.72 -16.23 10.77
C ILE A 260 -9.47 -17.02 12.06
N PHE A 261 -9.62 -16.37 13.22
CA PHE A 261 -9.43 -17.02 14.51
C PHE A 261 -10.50 -18.08 14.78
N GLY A 262 -11.76 -17.81 14.42
CA GLY A 262 -12.84 -18.80 14.47
C GLY A 262 -12.55 -20.02 13.59
N GLY A 263 -12.09 -19.81 12.35
CA GLY A 263 -11.68 -20.86 11.44
C GLY A 263 -10.50 -21.68 11.98
N TYR A 264 -9.53 -21.03 12.63
CA TYR A 264 -8.45 -21.72 13.33
C TYR A 264 -8.99 -22.65 14.43
N LEU A 265 -9.85 -22.17 15.32
CA LEU A 265 -10.43 -23.00 16.37
C LEU A 265 -11.21 -24.19 15.80
N LEU A 266 -11.99 -23.98 14.73
CA LEU A 266 -12.71 -25.06 14.05
C LEU A 266 -11.76 -26.08 13.41
N SER A 267 -10.65 -25.62 12.83
CA SER A 267 -9.66 -26.52 12.23
C SER A 267 -8.97 -27.43 13.26
N LEU A 268 -8.89 -27.02 14.53
CA LEU A 268 -8.35 -27.85 15.62
C LEU A 268 -9.20 -29.10 15.91
N LEU A 269 -10.43 -29.20 15.39
CA LEU A 269 -11.30 -30.37 15.53
C LEU A 269 -10.90 -31.56 14.66
N GLY A 270 -9.83 -31.44 13.86
CA GLY A 270 -9.31 -32.54 13.03
C GLY A 270 -8.90 -32.14 11.61
N PHE A 271 -9.04 -30.87 11.23
CA PHE A 271 -8.65 -30.38 9.91
C PHE A 271 -7.22 -29.82 9.92
N ASN A 272 -6.29 -30.54 9.31
CA ASN A 272 -4.91 -30.08 9.16
C ASN A 272 -4.77 -29.20 7.89
N THR A 273 -4.84 -27.88 8.10
CA THR A 273 -4.80 -26.86 7.04
C THR A 273 -3.51 -26.93 6.24
N ALA A 274 -2.38 -27.15 6.92
CA ALA A 274 -1.07 -27.18 6.29
C ALA A 274 -0.88 -28.42 5.41
N LYS A 275 -1.31 -29.60 5.88
CA LYS A 275 -1.32 -30.81 5.05
C LYS A 275 -2.20 -30.62 3.82
N HIS A 276 -3.40 -30.11 4.00
CA HIS A 276 -4.32 -29.87 2.88
C HIS A 276 -3.75 -28.85 1.88
N ALA A 277 -3.12 -27.79 2.36
CA ALA A 277 -2.45 -26.81 1.51
C ALA A 277 -1.31 -27.45 0.69
N LEU A 278 -0.47 -28.28 1.31
CA LEU A 278 0.62 -28.99 0.61
C LEU A 278 0.10 -29.99 -0.43
N GLU A 279 -0.96 -30.73 -0.11
CA GLU A 279 -1.59 -31.68 -1.02
C GLU A 279 -2.21 -30.99 -2.24
N LEU A 280 -2.93 -29.88 -2.02
CA LEU A 280 -3.49 -29.07 -3.11
C LEU A 280 -2.40 -28.42 -3.96
N TYR A 281 -1.35 -27.92 -3.33
CA TYR A 281 -0.28 -27.19 -3.99
C TYR A 281 0.57 -28.08 -4.88
N PHE A 282 1.06 -29.20 -4.33
CA PHE A 282 1.93 -30.13 -5.05
C PHE A 282 1.16 -31.24 -5.78
N ARG A 283 -0.17 -31.29 -5.62
CA ARG A 283 -1.07 -32.30 -6.22
C ARG A 283 -0.62 -33.73 -5.95
N GLN A 284 -0.04 -33.96 -4.77
CA GLN A 284 0.44 -35.26 -4.32
C GLN A 284 -0.02 -35.50 -2.88
N SER A 285 -0.27 -36.75 -2.52
CA SER A 285 -0.59 -37.09 -1.14
C SER A 285 0.69 -37.09 -0.31
N TRP A 286 0.65 -36.38 0.82
CA TRP A 286 1.75 -36.32 1.77
C TRP A 286 1.46 -37.32 2.90
N LYS A 287 2.34 -38.32 3.07
CA LYS A 287 2.24 -39.36 4.09
C LYS A 287 3.18 -39.08 5.25
#